data_AF-S7V8F9-F1
#
_entry.id   AF-S7V8F9-F1
#
_cell.length_a   1.000
_cell.length_b   1.000
_cell.length_c   1.000
_cell.angle_alpha   90.00
_cell.angle_beta   90.00
_cell.angle_gamma   90.00
#
_symmetry.space_group_name_H-M   'P 1'
#
loop_
_entity.id
_entity.type
_entity.pdbx_description
1 polymer ?
#
loop_
_entity_poly.entity_id
_entity_poly.type
_entity_poly.pdbx_seq_one_letter_code
_entity_poly.pdbx_strand_id
1 'polypeptide(L)'
;MIPNLFSITHIQNPGGAFGLLADQAPWIRKGVFLILSSVAAAIVLYFHHKTPKTHPWLAAGLALIFGGAVGNLIDRFRFGRVVDFLDFHIGNAHWPAFNAADSAITIGVSIFVVHLVFNRMPE
;
A
#
# COMPACT_ATOMS: atom_id res chain seq x y z
N MET A 1 -20.32 11.15 5.45
CA MET A 1 -19.73 10.65 6.71
C MET A 1 -20.75 9.74 7.38
N ILE A 2 -20.30 8.68 8.05
CA ILE A 2 -21.17 7.82 8.87
C ILE A 2 -20.88 8.21 10.33
N PRO A 3 -21.84 8.82 11.05
CA PRO A 3 -21.62 9.25 12.43
C PRO A 3 -21.06 8.12 13.29
N ASN A 4 -20.05 8.43 14.10
CA ASN A 4 -19.37 7.50 15.02
C ASN A 4 -18.71 6.26 14.37
N LEU A 5 -18.49 6.26 13.04
CA LEU A 5 -17.83 5.15 12.35
C LEU A 5 -16.83 5.58 11.27
N PHE A 6 -17.19 6.53 10.41
CA PHE A 6 -16.42 6.83 9.20
C PHE A 6 -16.47 8.30 8.78
N SER A 7 -15.29 8.84 8.49
CA SER A 7 -15.09 10.22 8.04
C SER A 7 -14.19 10.24 6.79
N ILE A 8 -14.42 11.22 5.92
CA ILE A 8 -13.45 11.59 4.87
C ILE A 8 -12.59 12.70 5.46
N THR A 9 -11.28 12.46 5.51
CA THR A 9 -10.29 13.41 6.04
C THR A 9 -9.28 13.79 4.96
N HIS A 10 -8.37 14.71 5.28
CA HIS A 10 -7.25 15.05 4.43
C HIS A 10 -5.98 15.05 5.29
N ILE A 11 -5.37 13.87 5.40
CA ILE A 11 -4.13 13.64 6.13
C ILE A 11 -3.01 13.50 5.11
N GLN A 12 -1.90 14.18 5.38
CA GLN A 12 -0.73 14.16 4.53
C GLN A 12 0.37 13.37 5.22
N ASN A 13 0.60 12.15 4.73
CA ASN A 13 1.54 11.21 5.30
C ASN A 13 2.90 11.32 4.61
N PRO A 14 3.92 11.90 5.26
CA PRO A 14 5.23 12.10 4.65
C PRO A 14 6.09 10.83 4.62
N GLY A 15 5.55 9.68 5.02
CA GLY A 15 6.25 8.42 5.20
C GLY A 15 6.68 8.22 6.65
N GLY A 16 6.75 6.95 7.08
CA GLY A 16 7.14 6.53 8.42
C GLY A 16 5.97 5.94 9.19
N ALA A 17 5.75 4.63 9.08
CA ALA A 17 4.84 3.94 9.99
C ALA A 17 5.44 4.03 11.41
N PHE A 18 4.62 4.39 12.41
CA PHE A 18 5.00 4.37 13.83
C PHE A 18 6.26 5.16 14.20
N GLY A 19 6.56 6.26 13.50
CA GLY A 19 7.73 7.10 13.80
C GLY A 19 9.06 6.60 13.20
N LEU A 20 9.04 5.56 12.36
CA LEU A 20 10.22 5.15 11.59
C LEU A 20 10.75 6.34 10.76
N LEU A 21 12.00 6.72 11.02
CA LEU A 21 12.70 7.86 10.41
C LEU A 21 12.07 9.24 10.73
N ALA A 22 11.33 9.39 11.83
CA ALA A 22 10.76 10.68 12.23
C ALA A 22 11.83 11.74 12.52
N ASP A 23 12.96 11.34 13.10
CA ASP A 23 14.09 12.21 13.43
C ASP A 23 15.01 12.53 12.25
N GLN A 24 14.76 11.93 11.09
CA GLN A 24 15.59 12.11 9.90
C GLN A 24 15.14 13.30 9.06
N ALA A 25 16.08 13.88 8.31
CA ALA A 25 15.78 14.99 7.42
C ALA A 25 14.67 14.60 6.41
N PRO A 26 13.70 15.50 6.12
CA PRO A 26 12.56 15.18 5.26
C PRO A 26 12.92 14.62 3.87
N TRP A 27 14.06 15.05 3.32
CA TRP A 27 14.55 14.58 2.02
C TRP A 27 15.07 13.13 2.07
N ILE A 28 15.69 12.72 3.19
CA ILE A 28 16.16 11.34 3.41
C ILE A 28 14.94 10.43 3.48
N ARG A 29 13.94 10.79 4.30
CA ARG A 29 12.70 10.04 4.45
C ARG A 29 11.99 9.85 3.11
N LYS A 30 11.83 10.95 2.35
CA LYS A 30 11.24 10.90 1.00
C LYS A 30 12.04 9.96 0.09
N GLY A 31 13.37 10.08 0.05
CA GLY A 31 14.24 9.25 -0.78
C GLY A 31 14.13 7.76 -0.45
N VAL A 32 14.18 7.40 0.83
CA VAL A 32 14.06 6.01 1.30
C VAL A 32 12.73 5.40 0.89
N PHE A 33 11.60 6.06 1.17
CA PHE A 33 10.28 5.52 0.82
C PHE A 33 10.06 5.46 -0.70
N LEU A 34 10.59 6.41 -1.46
CA LEU A 34 10.52 6.38 -2.91
C LEU A 34 11.30 5.19 -3.48
N ILE A 35 12.55 4.99 -3.05
CA ILE A 35 13.41 3.88 -3.50
C ILE A 35 12.78 2.54 -3.10
N LEU A 36 12.43 2.37 -1.81
CA LEU A 36 11.89 1.11 -1.31
C LEU A 36 10.59 0.72 -2.02
N SER A 37 9.66 1.67 -2.17
CA SER A 37 8.39 1.41 -2.86
C SER A 37 8.61 1.12 -4.35
N SER A 38 9.60 1.77 -4.99
CA SER A 38 9.93 1.52 -6.41
C SER A 38 10.52 0.13 -6.61
N VAL A 39 11.43 -0.29 -5.72
CA VAL A 39 12.01 -1.64 -5.74
C VAL A 39 10.93 -2.68 -5.49
N ALA A 40 10.06 -2.47 -4.49
CA ALA A 40 8.95 -3.37 -4.21
C ALA A 40 7.99 -3.49 -5.41
N ALA A 41 7.63 -2.36 -6.05
CA ALA A 41 6.79 -2.37 -7.24
C ALA A 41 7.45 -3.14 -8.41
N ALA A 42 8.74 -2.97 -8.63
CA ALA A 42 9.48 -3.71 -9.67
C ALA A 42 9.51 -5.22 -9.40
N ILE A 43 9.70 -5.63 -8.13
CA ILE A 43 9.67 -7.04 -7.72
C ILE A 43 8.27 -7.63 -7.95
N VAL A 44 7.21 -6.94 -7.52
CA VAL A 44 5.82 -7.39 -7.71
C VAL A 44 5.49 -7.51 -9.20
N LEU A 45 5.92 -6.55 -10.03
CA LEU A 45 5.74 -6.60 -11.48
C LEU A 45 6.46 -7.81 -12.09
N TYR A 46 7.68 -8.09 -11.66
CA TYR A 46 8.42 -9.29 -12.09
C TYR A 46 7.66 -10.57 -11.76
N PHE A 47 7.18 -10.72 -10.52
CA PHE A 47 6.38 -11.89 -10.12
C PHE A 47 5.06 -11.98 -10.88
N HIS A 48 4.40 -10.85 -11.14
CA HIS A 48 3.19 -10.83 -11.94
C HIS A 48 3.44 -11.38 -13.36
N HIS A 49 4.53 -10.95 -14.01
CA HIS A 49 4.92 -11.47 -15.33
C HIS A 49 5.29 -12.95 -15.34
N LYS A 50 5.80 -13.47 -14.21
CA LYS A 50 6.12 -14.90 -14.04
C LYS A 50 4.91 -15.74 -13.67
N THR A 51 3.80 -15.13 -13.25
CA THR A 51 2.61 -15.87 -12.81
C THR A 51 1.91 -16.51 -14.02
N PRO A 52 1.76 -17.85 -14.07
CA PRO A 52 1.07 -18.53 -15.16
C PRO A 52 -0.40 -18.12 -15.23
N LYS A 53 -0.97 -18.11 -16.44
CA LYS A 53 -2.39 -17.78 -16.68
C LYS A 53 -3.38 -18.71 -15.97
N THR A 54 -2.93 -19.87 -15.52
CA THR A 54 -3.70 -20.83 -14.72
C THR A 54 -3.98 -20.33 -13.29
N HIS A 55 -3.30 -19.26 -12.84
CA HIS A 55 -3.46 -18.68 -11.50
C HIS A 55 -4.00 -17.24 -11.55
N PRO A 56 -5.24 -17.02 -12.06
CA PRO A 56 -5.78 -15.69 -12.27
C PRO A 56 -5.94 -14.89 -10.97
N TRP A 57 -6.26 -15.56 -9.86
CA TRP A 57 -6.39 -14.90 -8.55
C TRP A 57 -5.06 -14.38 -8.02
N LEU A 58 -3.98 -15.16 -8.15
CA LEU A 58 -2.63 -14.71 -7.79
C LEU A 58 -2.21 -13.52 -8.66
N ALA A 59 -2.43 -13.61 -9.98
CA ALA A 59 -2.14 -12.53 -10.90
C ALA A 59 -2.91 -11.25 -10.56
N ALA A 60 -4.19 -11.35 -10.22
CA ALA A 60 -5.02 -10.24 -9.77
C ALA A 60 -4.52 -9.64 -8.44
N GLY A 61 -4.14 -10.49 -7.48
CA GLY A 61 -3.53 -10.05 -6.21
C GLY A 61 -2.26 -9.23 -6.44
N LEU A 62 -1.34 -9.74 -7.27
CA LEU A 62 -0.11 -9.03 -7.63
C LEU A 62 -0.39 -7.72 -8.38
N ALA A 63 -1.38 -7.69 -9.27
CA ALA A 63 -1.79 -6.48 -9.97
C ALA A 63 -2.36 -5.42 -9.01
N LEU A 64 -3.13 -5.83 -7.99
CA LEU A 64 -3.62 -4.93 -6.94
C LEU A 64 -2.48 -4.33 -6.11
N ILE A 65 -1.52 -5.16 -5.69
CA ILE A 65 -0.32 -4.70 -4.97
C ILE A 65 0.46 -3.70 -5.84
N PHE A 66 0.70 -4.03 -7.10
CA PHE A 66 1.43 -3.16 -8.02
C PHE A 66 0.69 -1.83 -8.24
N GLY A 67 -0.61 -1.87 -8.52
CA GLY A 67 -1.43 -0.69 -8.75
C GLY A 67 -1.46 0.24 -7.54
N GLY A 68 -1.63 -0.31 -6.33
CA GLY A 68 -1.57 0.46 -5.10
C GLY A 68 -0.18 1.04 -4.83
N ALA A 69 0.89 0.25 -5.02
CA ALA A 69 2.26 0.73 -4.88
C ALA A 69 2.57 1.90 -5.83
N VAL A 70 2.15 1.78 -7.10
CA VAL A 70 2.30 2.85 -8.10
C VAL A 70 1.47 4.08 -7.74
N GLY A 71 0.23 3.94 -7.29
CA GLY A 71 -0.59 5.07 -6.86
C GLY A 71 0.08 5.88 -5.74
N ASN A 72 0.54 5.18 -4.71
CA ASN A 72 1.27 5.77 -3.59
C ASN A 72 2.66 6.33 -3.99
N LEU A 73 3.29 5.81 -5.04
CA LEU A 73 4.54 6.36 -5.61
C LEU A 73 4.29 7.65 -6.38
N ILE A 74 3.20 7.73 -7.15
CA ILE A 74 2.81 8.94 -7.89
C ILE A 74 2.61 10.10 -6.93
N ASP A 75 1.93 9.87 -5.81
CA ASP A 75 1.74 10.85 -4.75
C ASP A 75 3.07 11.33 -4.17
N ARG A 76 3.97 10.39 -3.83
CA ARG A 76 5.30 10.74 -3.30
C ARG A 76 6.14 11.51 -4.32
N PHE A 77 6.03 11.20 -5.60
CA PHE A 77 6.76 11.91 -6.64
C PHE A 77 6.23 13.34 -6.81
N ARG A 78 4.91 13.50 -6.91
CA ARG A 78 4.23 14.79 -7.16
C ARG A 78 4.20 15.70 -5.93
N PHE A 79 3.85 15.16 -4.77
CA PHE A 79 3.56 15.94 -3.56
C PHE A 79 4.61 15.76 -2.45
N GLY A 80 5.51 14.77 -2.59
CA GLY A 80 6.48 14.43 -1.56
C GLY A 80 5.90 13.69 -0.35
N ARG A 81 4.63 13.30 -0.41
CA ARG A 81 3.85 12.68 0.66
C ARG A 81 2.67 11.92 0.04
N VAL A 82 2.05 11.03 0.80
CA VAL A 82 0.83 10.31 0.43
C VAL A 82 -0.38 11.02 1.02
N VAL A 83 -1.48 11.10 0.28
CA VAL A 83 -2.74 11.63 0.78
C VAL A 83 -3.60 10.49 1.30
N ASP A 84 -3.88 10.53 2.60
CA ASP A 84 -4.74 9.59 3.31
C ASP A 84 -6.08 10.27 3.62
N PHE A 85 -7.19 9.59 3.28
CA PHE A 85 -8.52 10.21 3.30
C PHE A 85 -9.63 9.33 3.85
N LEU A 86 -9.38 8.03 4.04
CA LEU A 86 -10.31 7.11 4.69
C LEU A 86 -9.95 7.02 6.17
N ASP A 87 -10.82 7.53 7.04
CA ASP A 87 -10.67 7.50 8.50
C ASP A 87 -11.83 6.72 9.12
N PHE A 88 -11.51 5.62 9.80
CA PHE A 88 -12.46 4.77 10.51
C PHE A 88 -12.21 4.87 12.01
N HIS A 89 -13.27 5.09 12.77
CA HIS A 89 -13.17 5.33 14.21
C HIS A 89 -14.37 4.77 14.98
N ILE A 90 -14.18 4.47 16.26
CA ILE A 90 -15.24 4.11 17.20
C ILE A 90 -14.97 4.86 18.51
N GLY A 91 -15.84 5.82 18.85
CA GLY A 91 -15.59 6.72 19.98
C GLY A 91 -14.34 7.57 19.74
N ASN A 92 -13.38 7.54 20.68
CA ASN A 92 -12.09 8.23 20.54
C ASN A 92 -10.99 7.37 19.90
N ALA A 93 -11.27 6.11 19.58
CA ALA A 93 -10.29 5.21 18.97
C ALA A 93 -10.35 5.34 17.45
N HIS A 94 -9.23 5.76 16.85
CA HIS A 94 -9.07 5.88 15.40
C HIS A 94 -8.15 4.78 14.87
N TRP A 95 -8.58 4.13 13.79
CA TRP A 95 -7.66 3.39 12.94
C TRP A 95 -6.80 4.40 12.15
N PRO A 96 -5.50 4.12 11.91
CA PRO A 96 -4.68 5.00 11.09
C PRO A 96 -5.34 5.27 9.73
N ALA A 97 -5.47 6.54 9.36
CA ALA A 97 -6.06 6.89 8.08
C ALA A 97 -5.27 6.29 6.91
N PHE A 98 -5.98 5.90 5.87
CA PHE A 98 -5.40 5.23 4.69
C PHE A 98 -6.13 5.68 3.42
N ASN A 99 -5.72 5.14 2.27
CA ASN A 99 -6.34 5.47 1.00
C ASN A 99 -6.71 4.22 0.16
N ALA A 100 -7.20 4.47 -1.05
CA ALA A 100 -7.57 3.40 -1.98
C ALA A 100 -6.36 2.54 -2.42
N ALA A 101 -5.16 3.13 -2.52
CA ALA A 101 -3.94 2.40 -2.84
C ALA A 101 -3.55 1.45 -1.70
N ASP A 102 -3.65 1.88 -0.45
CA ASP A 102 -3.40 1.01 0.72
C ASP A 102 -4.42 -0.13 0.81
N SER A 103 -5.67 0.15 0.45
CA SER A 103 -6.74 -0.87 0.35
C SER A 103 -6.40 -1.92 -0.71
N ALA A 104 -5.97 -1.48 -1.90
CA ALA A 104 -5.55 -2.38 -2.98
C ALA A 104 -4.34 -3.24 -2.57
N ILE A 105 -3.33 -2.64 -1.94
CA ILE A 105 -2.17 -3.38 -1.41
C ILE A 105 -2.63 -4.41 -0.39
N THR A 106 -3.47 -4.03 0.57
CA THR A 106 -3.94 -4.93 1.64
C THR A 106 -4.71 -6.12 1.09
N ILE A 107 -5.65 -5.88 0.16
CA ILE A 107 -6.42 -6.95 -0.49
C ILE A 107 -5.49 -7.84 -1.32
N GLY A 108 -4.60 -7.26 -2.12
CA GLY A 108 -3.67 -8.00 -2.96
C GLY A 108 -2.69 -8.87 -2.14
N VAL A 109 -2.15 -8.33 -1.05
CA VAL A 109 -1.31 -9.08 -0.09
C VAL A 109 -2.11 -10.21 0.56
N SER A 110 -3.36 -9.97 0.94
CA SER A 110 -4.23 -11.01 1.52
C SER A 110 -4.43 -12.17 0.54
N ILE A 111 -4.69 -11.87 -0.74
CA ILE A 111 -4.79 -12.88 -1.80
C ILE A 111 -3.47 -13.63 -1.96
N PHE A 112 -2.34 -12.93 -1.99
CA PHE A 112 -1.01 -13.53 -2.10
C PHE A 112 -0.70 -14.48 -0.94
N VAL A 113 -0.96 -14.05 0.30
CA VAL A 113 -0.74 -14.85 1.52
C VAL A 113 -1.65 -16.08 1.54
N VAL A 114 -2.93 -15.93 1.22
CA VAL A 114 -3.86 -17.07 1.10
C VAL A 114 -3.37 -18.05 0.04
N HIS A 115 -2.91 -17.55 -1.12
CA HIS A 115 -2.34 -18.41 -2.13
C HIS A 115 -1.11 -19.18 -1.62
N LEU A 116 -0.18 -18.51 -0.93
CA LEU A 116 1.04 -19.12 -0.39
C LEU A 116 0.76 -20.18 0.68
N VAL A 117 -0.27 -19.97 1.51
CA VAL A 117 -0.62 -20.90 2.60
C VAL A 117 -1.30 -22.16 2.08
N PHE A 118 -2.18 -22.03 1.07
CA PHE A 118 -3.01 -23.14 0.59
C PHE A 118 -2.54 -23.77 -0.72
N ASN A 119 -1.66 -23.12 -1.47
CA ASN A 119 -1.16 -23.61 -2.75
C ASN A 119 0.38 -23.54 -2.79
N ARG A 120 0.99 -24.34 -3.66
CA ARG A 120 2.40 -24.16 -3.99
C ARG A 120 2.55 -23.00 -4.97
N MET A 121 3.65 -22.27 -4.85
CA MET A 121 4.04 -21.29 -5.86
C MET A 121 4.05 -21.96 -7.23
N PRO A 122 3.48 -21.33 -8.27
CA PRO A 122 3.55 -21.86 -9.62
C PRO A 122 5.01 -22.00 -10.05
N GLU A 123 5.36 -23.15 -10.65
CA GLU A 123 6.68 -23.37 -11.28
C GLU A 123 6.86 -22.53 -12.54
#